data_AF-A0A6N2AIE5-F1
#
_entry.id   AF-A0A6N2AIE5-F1
#
_cell.length_a   1.000
_cell.length_b   1.000
_cell.length_c   1.000
_cell.angle_alpha   90.00
_cell.angle_beta   90.00
_cell.angle_gamma   90.00
#
_symmetry.space_group_name_H-M   'P 1'
#
loop_
_entity.id
_entity.type
_entity.pdbx_description
1 polymer ?
#
loop_
_entity_poly.entity_id
_entity_poly.type
_entity_poly.pdbx_seq_one_letter_code
_entity_poly.pdbx_strand_id
1 'polypeptide(L)'
;MDQVTTKKFSQINQRIMNVENERLRCQQTLLVFLEHVSAVLLELVEQLVQQLLNQIQTLEQEWRTLSRESEDLIICMTFRIRGGNN
;
A
#
# COMPACT_ATOMS: atom_id res chain seq x y z
N MET A 1 11.71 -0.39 25.06
CA MET A 1 10.76 -0.64 23.96
C MET A 1 10.32 -2.08 24.09
N ASP A 2 9.02 -2.37 24.15
CA ASP A 2 8.53 -3.73 24.36
C ASP A 2 8.89 -4.66 23.18
N GLN A 3 9.33 -5.89 23.46
CA GLN A 3 9.78 -6.85 22.44
C GLN A 3 8.69 -7.14 21.40
N VAL A 4 7.42 -7.07 21.82
CA VAL A 4 6.25 -7.23 20.94
C VAL A 4 6.18 -6.10 19.92
N THR A 5 6.49 -4.87 20.33
CA THR A 5 6.48 -3.68 19.47
C THR A 5 7.62 -3.72 18.45
N THR A 6 8.83 -4.14 18.86
CA THR A 6 9.96 -4.31 17.94
C THR A 6 9.70 -5.40 16.89
N LYS A 7 9.06 -6.50 17.28
CA LYS A 7 8.72 -7.60 16.38
C LYS A 7 7.66 -7.20 15.35
N LYS A 8 6.62 -6.47 15.80
CA LYS A 8 5.61 -5.90 14.89
C LYS A 8 6.22 -4.90 13.90
N PHE A 9 7.12 -4.03 14.36
CA PHE A 9 7.80 -3.07 13.50
C PHE A 9 8.65 -3.74 12.43
N SER A 10 9.40 -4.80 12.79
CA SER A 10 10.18 -5.59 11.83
C SER A 10 9.29 -6.28 10.79
N GLN A 11 8.15 -6.84 11.20
CA GLN A 11 7.18 -7.46 10.28
C GLN A 11 6.59 -6.45 9.29
N ILE A 12 6.30 -5.23 9.75
CA ILE A 12 5.79 -4.14 8.91
C ILE A 12 6.85 -3.75 7.87
N ASN A 13 8.11 -3.54 8.29
CA ASN A 13 9.18 -3.17 7.36
C ASN A 13 9.44 -4.25 6.30
N GLN A 14 9.39 -5.52 6.70
CA GLN A 14 9.56 -6.63 5.77
C GLN A 14 8.41 -6.69 4.76
N ARG A 15 7.18 -6.38 5.21
CA ARG A 15 6.02 -6.32 4.33
C ARG A 15 6.10 -5.16 3.34
N ILE A 16 6.58 -3.99 3.78
CA ILE A 16 6.83 -2.83 2.91
C ILE A 16 7.84 -3.20 1.82
N MET A 17 8.97 -3.80 2.19
CA MET A 17 9.98 -4.23 1.21
C MET A 17 9.43 -5.24 0.20
N ASN A 18 8.59 -6.18 0.63
CA ASN A 18 7.99 -7.14 -0.28
C ASN A 18 7.06 -6.46 -1.28
N VAL A 19 6.22 -5.53 -0.81
CA VAL A 19 5.30 -4.76 -1.66
C VAL A 19 6.08 -3.89 -2.66
N GLU A 20 7.17 -3.25 -2.25
CA GLU A 20 8.01 -2.47 -3.16
C GLU A 20 8.67 -3.33 -4.24
N ASN A 21 9.17 -4.51 -3.87
CA ASN A 21 9.77 -5.44 -4.82
C ASN A 21 8.74 -5.99 -5.82
N GLU A 22 7.54 -6.32 -5.35
CA GLU A 22 6.44 -6.76 -6.23
C GLU A 22 6.02 -5.63 -7.19
N ARG A 23 5.91 -4.39 -6.69
CA ARG A 23 5.62 -3.22 -7.53
C ARG A 23 6.67 -3.04 -8.62
N LEU A 24 7.96 -3.15 -8.26
CA LEU A 24 9.05 -2.99 -9.22
C LEU A 24 9.03 -4.08 -10.30
N ARG A 25 8.74 -5.32 -9.91
CA ARG A 25 8.55 -6.43 -10.85
C ARG A 25 7.39 -6.19 -11.81
N CYS A 26 6.23 -5.76 -11.30
CA CYS A 26 5.08 -5.42 -12.14
C CYS A 26 5.41 -4.29 -13.13
N GLN A 27 6.15 -3.27 -12.69
CA GLN A 27 6.58 -2.17 -13.56
C GLN A 27 7.54 -2.65 -14.66
N GLN A 28 8.50 -3.51 -14.33
CA GLN A 28 9.39 -4.11 -15.31
C GLN A 28 8.64 -4.99 -16.32
N THR A 29 7.69 -5.79 -15.84
CA THR A 29 6.83 -6.61 -16.72
C THR A 29 6.00 -5.73 -17.64
N LEU A 30 5.37 -4.67 -17.14
CA LEU A 30 4.59 -3.73 -17.95
C LEU A 30 5.45 -3.09 -19.03
N LEU A 31 6.67 -2.67 -18.70
CA LEU A 31 7.59 -2.03 -19.64
C LEU A 31 8.01 -3.00 -20.76
N VAL A 32 8.35 -4.24 -20.41
CA VAL A 32 8.65 -5.31 -21.39
C VAL A 32 7.44 -5.59 -22.28
N PHE A 33 6.22 -5.62 -21.71
CA PHE A 33 5.00 -5.77 -22.49
C PHE A 33 4.85 -4.62 -23.48
N LEU A 34 4.90 -3.37 -23.02
CA LEU A 34 4.76 -2.16 -23.84
C LEU A 34 5.79 -2.09 -24.99
N GLU A 35 7.02 -2.52 -24.76
CA GLU A 35 8.07 -2.57 -25.79
C GLU A 35 7.78 -3.62 -26.89
N HIS A 36 6.96 -4.64 -26.60
CA HIS A 36 6.71 -5.78 -27.50
C HIS A 36 5.25 -5.89 -27.99
N VAL A 37 4.39 -4.90 -27.72
CA VAL A 37 2.98 -4.93 -28.16
C VAL A 37 2.89 -4.71 -29.68
N SER A 38 2.53 -5.78 -30.41
CA SER A 38 1.98 -5.67 -31.77
C SER A 38 0.57 -5.06 -31.71
N ALA A 39 0.18 -4.25 -32.71
CA ALA A 39 -1.11 -3.54 -32.76
C ALA A 39 -2.36 -4.42 -32.57
N VAL A 40 -2.23 -5.74 -32.73
CA VAL A 40 -3.28 -6.76 -32.49
C VAL A 40 -3.59 -6.97 -31.00
N LEU A 41 -2.72 -6.54 -30.08
CA LEU A 41 -2.84 -6.73 -28.61
C LEU A 41 -3.28 -5.48 -27.85
N LEU A 42 -3.52 -4.35 -28.54
CA LEU A 42 -3.76 -3.05 -27.91
C LEU A 42 -4.97 -3.07 -26.95
N GLU A 43 -6.06 -3.74 -27.35
CA GLU A 43 -7.30 -3.84 -26.58
C GLU A 43 -7.14 -4.67 -25.29
N LEU A 44 -6.34 -5.74 -25.34
CA LEU A 44 -6.01 -6.56 -24.17
C LEU A 44 -5.10 -5.80 -23.19
N VAL A 45 -4.19 -4.98 -23.72
CA VAL A 45 -3.29 -4.14 -22.93
C VAL A 45 -4.07 -3.01 -22.26
N GLU A 46 -5.00 -2.36 -22.96
CA GLU A 46 -5.89 -1.35 -22.37
C GLU A 46 -6.73 -1.91 -21.22
N GLN A 47 -7.30 -3.10 -21.38
CA GLN A 47 -8.06 -3.76 -20.31
C GLN A 47 -7.18 -4.07 -19.07
N LEU A 48 -5.97 -4.58 -19.28
CA LEU A 48 -5.01 -4.85 -18.21
C LEU A 48 -4.58 -3.57 -17.49
N VAL A 49 -4.28 -2.51 -18.24
CA VAL A 49 -3.93 -1.19 -17.70
C VAL A 49 -5.09 -0.63 -16.87
N GLN A 50 -6.32 -0.70 -17.36
CA GLN A 50 -7.49 -0.23 -16.63
C GLN A 50 -7.74 -1.03 -15.35
N GLN A 51 -7.52 -2.35 -15.39
CA GLN A 51 -7.65 -3.22 -14.22
C GLN A 51 -6.60 -2.88 -13.16
N LEU A 52 -5.35 -2.63 -13.56
CA LEU A 52 -4.28 -2.19 -12.67
C LEU A 52 -4.57 -0.81 -12.05
N LEU A 53 -5.10 0.14 -12.84
CA LEU A 53 -5.47 1.47 -12.33
C LEU A 53 -6.59 1.38 -11.28
N ASN A 54 -7.60 0.55 -11.50
CA ASN A 54 -8.67 0.34 -10.52
C ASN A 54 -8.15 -0.29 -9.22
N GLN A 55 -7.21 -1.24 -9.31
CA GLN A 55 -6.57 -1.81 -8.13
C GLN A 55 -5.76 -0.76 -7.36
N ILE A 56 -4.97 0.07 -8.05
CA ILE A 56 -4.21 1.16 -7.41
C ILE A 56 -5.16 2.11 -6.68
N GLN A 57 -6.25 2.51 -7.32
CA GLN A 57 -7.21 3.44 -6.73
C GLN A 57 -7.88 2.86 -5.47
N THR A 58 -8.20 1.57 -5.49
CA THR A 58 -8.76 0.85 -4.33
C THR A 58 -7.77 0.85 -3.17
N LEU A 59 -6.51 0.52 -3.44
CA LEU A 59 -5.45 0.50 -2.43
C LEU A 59 -5.17 1.90 -1.86
N GLU A 60 -5.23 2.96 -2.67
CA GLU A 60 -5.11 4.33 -2.17
C GLU A 60 -6.26 4.72 -1.23
N GLN A 61 -7.49 4.29 -1.51
CA GLN A 61 -8.64 4.51 -0.64
C GLN A 61 -8.53 3.76 0.68
N GLU A 62 -8.08 2.50 0.63
CA GLU A 62 -7.78 1.73 1.84
C GLU A 62 -6.69 2.41 2.68
N TRP A 63 -5.60 2.84 2.05
CA TRP A 63 -4.52 3.55 2.73
C TRP A 63 -5.01 4.84 3.40
N ARG A 64 -5.83 5.65 2.72
CA ARG A 64 -6.41 6.87 3.32
C ARG A 64 -7.29 6.57 4.53
N THR A 65 -8.09 5.51 4.46
CA THR A 65 -8.95 5.09 5.56
C THR A 65 -8.12 4.68 6.77
N LEU A 66 -7.14 3.79 6.56
CA LEU A 66 -6.24 3.33 7.63
C LEU A 66 -5.42 4.47 8.23
N SER A 67 -4.97 5.42 7.41
CA SER A 67 -4.21 6.59 7.90
C SER A 67 -5.05 7.45 8.84
N ARG A 68 -6.33 7.72 8.49
CA ARG A 68 -7.27 8.45 9.34
C ARG A 68 -7.58 7.70 10.63
N GLU A 69 -7.84 6.40 10.56
CA GLU A 69 -8.05 5.57 11.75
C GLU A 69 -6.84 5.62 12.69
N SER A 70 -5.62 5.66 12.14
CA SER A 70 -4.41 5.80 12.96
C SER A 70 -4.32 7.17 13.65
N GLU A 71 -4.70 8.25 12.97
CA GLU A 71 -4.73 9.60 13.53
C GLU A 71 -5.77 9.70 14.65
N ASP A 72 -6.97 9.17 14.43
CA ASP A 72 -8.02 9.11 15.44
C ASP A 72 -7.57 8.31 16.67
N LEU A 73 -6.90 7.18 16.48
CA LEU A 73 -6.35 6.40 17.58
C LEU A 73 -5.28 7.17 18.36
N ILE A 74 -4.37 7.89 17.69
CA ILE A 74 -3.37 8.75 18.34
C ILE A 74 -4.07 9.86 19.14
N ILE A 75 -5.09 10.50 18.58
CA ILE A 75 -5.88 11.54 19.29
C ILE A 75 -6.58 10.93 20.51
N CYS A 76 -7.22 9.77 20.39
CA CYS A 76 -7.85 9.09 21.52
C CYS A 76 -6.84 8.68 22.60
N MET A 77 -5.67 8.19 22.22
CA MET A 77 -4.61 7.83 23.18
C MET A 77 -4.07 9.06 23.90
N THR A 78 -3.82 10.16 23.19
CA THR A 78 -3.33 11.42 23.80
C THR A 78 -4.38 12.05 24.73
N PHE A 79 -5.67 11.97 24.40
CA PHE A 79 -6.76 12.38 25.30
C PHE A 79 -6.83 11.51 26.56
N ARG A 80 -6.67 10.19 26.47
CA ARG A 80 -6.63 9.30 27.65
C ARG A 80 -5.44 9.56 28.56
N ILE A 81 -4.26 9.83 27.98
CA ILE A 81 -3.05 10.18 28.76
C ILE A 81 -3.24 11.54 29.47
N ARG A 82 -3.92 12.50 28.83
CA ARG A 82 -4.17 13.83 29.43
C ARG A 82 -5.34 13.84 30.43
N GLY A 83 -6.31 12.93 30.30
CA GLY A 83 -7.46 12.79 31.21
C GLY A 83 -7.25 11.84 32.39
N GLY A 84 -6.14 11.07 32.42
CA GLY A 84 -5.78 10.15 33.49
C GLY A 84 -5.03 10.79 34.67
N ASN A 85 -5.03 12.12 34.77
CA ASN A 85 -4.41 12.85 35.88
C ASN A 85 -5.51 13.60 36.67
N ASN A 86 -6.36 12.83 37.34
CA ASN A 86 -7.28 13.31 38.37
C ASN A 86 -7.42 12.24 39.45
#